data_AF-A0A2N7IG19-F1
#
_entry.id   AF-A0A2N7IG19-F1
#
_cell.length_a   1.000
_cell.length_b   1.000
_cell.length_c   1.000
_cell.angle_alpha   90.00
_cell.angle_beta   90.00
_cell.angle_gamma   90.00
#
_symmetry.space_group_name_H-M   'P 1'
#
loop_
_entity.id
_entity.type
_entity.pdbx_description
1 polymer ?
#
loop_
_entity_poly.entity_id
_entity_poly.type
_entity_poly.pdbx_seq_one_letter_code
_entity_poly.pdbx_strand_id
1 'polypeptide(L)'
;MKTPVVDLWLCSLSNLNDQPDNVSQLKKRLTTDEIAKVERYRMPSSQIQALYVRNYLRKVLSSYSDLMPEAWRFEYGEKGKPRLIEKQQIETGLNFNISHSKEHLLIAVCQREGKSLQLGVDIEHARSSTNIDSIMKHYFSDTELTDLLKLNKEEQRERFFDLWALKESYIKATGKGLATSLRSFSFDFSNLTEQTLPIHALDFQPNLQDEIRLHGEISIYSGVGLDVTEQTDSSTDWQCCLGQLDEQYRFAVTLGGASLLMQLEMRTFSSSHLF
;
A
#
# COMPACT_ATOMS: atom_id res chain seq x y z
N MET A 1 -0.95 13.22 22.78
CA MET A 1 -0.72 12.95 21.35
C MET A 1 -1.90 12.15 20.85
N LYS A 2 -2.39 12.40 19.63
CA LYS A 2 -3.50 11.62 19.03
C LYS A 2 -2.95 10.32 18.44
N THR A 3 -3.71 9.23 18.57
CA THR A 3 -3.45 7.95 17.89
C THR A 3 -3.40 8.18 16.38
N PRO A 4 -2.36 7.70 15.66
CA PRO A 4 -2.34 7.80 14.21
C PRO A 4 -3.34 6.83 13.60
N VAL A 5 -4.32 7.37 12.89
CA VAL A 5 -5.25 6.58 12.07
C VAL A 5 -4.68 6.52 10.65
N VAL A 6 -4.56 5.30 10.12
CA VAL A 6 -4.20 5.04 8.73
C VAL A 6 -5.43 4.53 8.01
N ASP A 7 -5.98 5.36 7.14
CA ASP A 7 -7.04 4.97 6.24
C ASP A 7 -6.46 4.19 5.07
N LEU A 8 -7.01 3.01 4.81
CA LEU A 8 -6.68 2.14 3.70
C LEU A 8 -7.81 2.18 2.69
N TRP A 9 -7.58 2.81 1.54
CA TRP A 9 -8.53 2.87 0.44
C TRP A 9 -8.24 1.76 -0.55
N LEU A 10 -9.13 0.79 -0.64
CA LEU A 10 -9.11 -0.26 -1.65
C LEU A 10 -9.91 0.19 -2.89
N CYS A 11 -9.25 0.24 -4.04
CA CYS A 11 -9.86 0.61 -5.31
C CYS A 11 -9.75 -0.55 -6.30
N SER A 12 -10.80 -0.77 -7.09
CA SER A 12 -10.75 -1.76 -8.17
C SER A 12 -9.97 -1.24 -9.37
N LEU A 13 -9.11 -2.12 -9.91
CA LEU A 13 -8.44 -1.99 -11.19
C LEU A 13 -8.98 -3.01 -12.22
N SER A 14 -10.09 -3.68 -11.90
CA SER A 14 -10.79 -4.57 -12.82
C SER A 14 -11.71 -3.78 -13.74
N ASN A 15 -11.91 -4.27 -14.97
CA ASN A 15 -12.87 -3.73 -15.93
C ASN A 15 -12.76 -2.21 -16.17
N LEU A 16 -11.53 -1.69 -16.20
CA LEU A 16 -11.27 -0.26 -16.41
C LEU A 16 -11.83 0.21 -17.76
N ASN A 17 -12.57 1.32 -17.74
CA ASN A 17 -13.12 1.92 -18.95
C ASN A 17 -12.00 2.62 -19.75
N ASP A 18 -11.67 2.06 -20.90
CA ASP A 18 -10.63 2.54 -21.80
C ASP A 18 -11.17 3.35 -23.00
N GLN A 19 -12.44 3.73 -22.98
CA GLN A 19 -13.04 4.52 -24.05
C GLN A 19 -12.32 5.88 -24.20
N PRO A 20 -12.10 6.38 -25.43
CA PRO A 20 -11.28 7.57 -25.68
C PRO A 20 -11.69 8.82 -24.89
N ASP A 21 -13.00 9.05 -24.72
CA ASP A 21 -13.52 10.20 -23.96
C ASP A 21 -13.17 10.08 -22.47
N ASN A 22 -13.29 8.87 -21.91
CA ASN A 22 -12.95 8.57 -20.53
C ASN A 22 -11.45 8.79 -20.28
N VAL A 23 -10.61 8.24 -21.16
CA VAL A 23 -9.15 8.41 -21.12
C VAL A 23 -8.76 9.87 -21.23
N SER A 24 -9.41 10.63 -22.11
CA SER A 24 -9.18 12.07 -22.28
C SER A 24 -9.52 12.85 -21.01
N GLN A 25 -10.64 12.56 -20.36
CA GLN A 25 -11.02 13.17 -19.09
C GLN A 25 -10.02 12.85 -17.97
N LEU A 26 -9.62 11.58 -17.84
CA LEU A 26 -8.61 11.17 -16.86
C LEU A 26 -7.29 11.91 -17.09
N LYS A 27 -6.81 12.02 -18.33
CA LYS A 27 -5.57 12.74 -18.66
C LYS A 27 -5.64 14.23 -18.30
N LYS A 28 -6.78 14.90 -18.48
CA LYS A 28 -6.94 16.34 -18.16
C LYS A 28 -6.66 16.68 -16.71
N ARG A 29 -6.77 15.71 -15.79
CA ARG A 29 -6.50 15.92 -14.36
C ARG A 29 -5.05 15.76 -13.94
N LEU A 30 -4.23 15.17 -14.81
CA LEU A 30 -2.84 14.85 -14.53
C LEU A 30 -1.95 16.02 -14.95
N THR A 31 -0.82 16.11 -14.26
CA THR A 31 0.28 16.98 -14.68
C THR A 31 0.99 16.41 -15.91
N THR A 32 1.71 17.26 -16.66
CA THR A 32 2.43 16.84 -17.87
C THR A 32 3.48 15.76 -17.58
N ASP A 33 4.17 15.82 -16.43
CA ASP A 33 5.15 14.80 -16.03
C ASP A 33 4.50 13.47 -15.69
N GLU A 34 3.32 13.46 -15.07
CA GLU A 34 2.56 12.23 -14.85
C GLU A 34 2.07 11.62 -16.16
N ILE A 35 1.53 12.43 -17.08
CA ILE A 35 1.12 11.96 -18.41
C ILE A 35 2.33 11.35 -19.13
N ALA A 36 3.47 12.03 -19.14
CA ALA A 36 4.69 11.52 -19.76
C ALA A 36 5.17 10.21 -19.10
N LYS A 37 4.97 10.02 -17.79
CA LYS A 37 5.29 8.75 -17.10
C LYS A 37 4.34 7.63 -17.50
N VAL A 38 3.04 7.92 -17.63
CA VAL A 38 2.03 6.97 -18.13
C VAL A 38 2.37 6.51 -19.54
N GLU A 39 2.75 7.43 -20.42
CA GLU A 39 3.02 7.13 -21.84
C GLU A 39 4.28 6.28 -22.05
N ARG A 40 5.14 6.12 -21.04
CA ARG A 40 6.30 5.20 -21.08
C ARG A 40 5.92 3.73 -20.96
N TYR A 41 4.73 3.40 -20.44
CA TYR A 41 4.30 2.00 -20.40
C TYR A 41 4.12 1.47 -21.82
N ARG A 42 4.69 0.30 -22.10
CA ARG A 42 4.65 -0.32 -23.44
C ARG A 42 3.28 -0.88 -23.79
N MET A 43 2.58 -1.44 -22.80
CA MET A 43 1.28 -2.08 -22.99
C MET A 43 0.15 -1.05 -22.79
N PRO A 44 -0.83 -0.95 -23.71
CA PRO A 44 -1.97 -0.05 -23.56
C PRO A 44 -2.74 -0.27 -22.25
N SER A 45 -2.97 -1.53 -21.86
CA SER A 45 -3.64 -1.85 -20.59
C SER A 45 -2.89 -1.31 -19.37
N SER A 46 -1.55 -1.34 -19.37
CA SER A 46 -0.74 -0.73 -18.31
C SER A 46 -0.81 0.80 -18.31
N GLN A 47 -0.97 1.44 -19.48
CA GLN A 47 -1.20 2.88 -19.55
C GLN A 47 -2.54 3.25 -18.92
N ILE A 48 -3.62 2.53 -19.25
CA ILE A 48 -4.94 2.71 -18.66
C ILE A 48 -4.90 2.50 -17.15
N GLN A 49 -4.31 1.40 -16.68
CA GLN A 49 -4.15 1.13 -15.26
C GLN A 49 -3.39 2.26 -14.54
N ALA A 50 -2.29 2.74 -15.13
CA ALA A 50 -1.53 3.84 -14.56
C ALA A 50 -2.33 5.16 -14.49
N LEU A 51 -3.18 5.45 -15.49
CA LEU A 51 -4.08 6.62 -15.44
C LEU A 51 -5.09 6.53 -14.29
N TYR A 52 -5.71 5.36 -14.13
CA TYR A 52 -6.67 5.11 -13.04
C TYR A 52 -6.00 5.23 -11.68
N VAL A 53 -4.82 4.61 -11.48
CA VAL A 53 -4.06 4.71 -10.22
C VAL A 53 -3.79 6.17 -9.83
N ARG A 54 -3.43 7.03 -10.79
CA ARG A 54 -3.21 8.46 -10.51
C ARG A 54 -4.47 9.22 -10.17
N ASN A 55 -5.57 8.94 -10.86
CA ASN A 55 -6.84 9.60 -10.60
C ASN A 55 -7.43 9.16 -9.26
N TYR A 56 -7.36 7.88 -8.90
CA TYR A 56 -7.74 7.39 -7.58
C TYR A 56 -6.93 8.09 -6.48
N LEU A 57 -5.60 8.14 -6.61
CA LEU A 57 -4.77 8.84 -5.63
C LEU A 57 -5.18 10.31 -5.45
N ARG A 58 -5.36 11.05 -6.54
CA ARG A 58 -5.76 12.47 -6.48
C ARG A 58 -7.13 12.65 -5.83
N LYS A 59 -8.11 11.81 -6.18
CA LYS A 59 -9.46 11.85 -5.60
C LYS A 59 -9.50 11.46 -4.13
N VAL A 60 -8.76 10.42 -3.75
CA VAL A 60 -8.61 10.02 -2.34
C VAL A 60 -7.96 11.14 -1.54
N LEU A 61 -6.88 11.76 -2.01
CA LEU A 61 -6.28 12.88 -1.26
C LEU A 61 -7.24 14.07 -1.13
N SER A 62 -8.05 14.35 -2.15
CA SER A 62 -9.09 15.39 -2.12
C SER A 62 -10.25 15.10 -1.16
N SER A 63 -10.41 13.88 -0.61
CA SER A 63 -11.39 13.65 0.46
C SER A 63 -10.90 14.16 1.83
N TYR A 64 -9.61 14.52 1.95
CA TYR A 64 -8.99 15.01 3.19
C TYR A 64 -8.62 16.50 3.15
N SER A 65 -8.87 17.19 2.04
CA SER A 65 -8.57 18.63 1.91
C SER A 65 -9.46 19.28 0.86
N ASP A 66 -9.55 20.61 0.89
CA ASP A 66 -10.29 21.40 -0.11
C ASP A 66 -9.60 21.47 -1.48
N LEU A 67 -8.40 20.88 -1.64
CA LEU A 67 -7.70 20.84 -2.92
C LEU A 67 -8.44 19.95 -3.92
N MET A 68 -8.76 20.52 -5.08
CA MET A 68 -9.29 19.76 -6.20
C MET A 68 -8.26 18.73 -6.72
N PRO A 69 -8.70 17.61 -7.32
CA PRO A 69 -7.80 16.56 -7.79
C PRO A 69 -6.66 17.05 -8.68
N GLU A 70 -6.89 18.06 -9.52
CA GLU A 70 -5.95 18.64 -10.46
C GLU A 70 -4.90 19.55 -9.78
N ALA A 71 -5.16 19.99 -8.55
CA ALA A 71 -4.30 20.88 -7.80
C ALA A 71 -3.14 20.15 -7.10
N TRP A 72 -3.25 18.83 -6.88
CA TRP A 72 -2.18 18.06 -6.25
C TRP A 72 -0.89 18.08 -7.06
N ARG A 73 0.23 18.24 -6.36
CA ARG A 73 1.58 18.24 -6.92
C ARG A 73 2.43 17.22 -6.17
N PHE A 74 3.11 16.39 -6.93
CA PHE A 74 3.93 15.31 -6.41
C PHE A 74 5.38 15.52 -6.78
N GLU A 75 6.25 15.19 -5.84
CA GLU A 75 7.67 15.00 -6.07
C GLU A 75 8.01 13.52 -5.90
N TYR A 76 9.16 13.11 -6.42
CA TYR A 76 9.60 11.71 -6.41
C TYR A 76 10.94 11.63 -5.71
N GLY A 77 11.03 10.78 -4.67
CA GLY A 77 12.31 10.47 -4.05
C GLY A 77 13.24 9.71 -5.00
N GLU A 78 14.48 9.47 -4.57
CA GLU A 78 15.55 8.85 -5.39
C GLU A 78 15.14 7.52 -6.05
N LYS A 79 14.26 6.75 -5.41
CA LYS A 79 13.76 5.45 -5.89
C LYS A 79 12.33 5.51 -6.46
N GLY A 80 11.83 6.71 -6.74
CA GLY A 80 10.54 6.92 -7.40
C GLY A 80 9.32 6.87 -6.48
N LYS A 81 9.50 6.82 -5.14
CA LYS A 81 8.39 6.94 -4.17
C LYS A 81 7.76 8.33 -4.33
N PRO A 82 6.47 8.44 -4.72
CA PRO A 82 5.78 9.72 -4.79
C PRO A 82 5.54 10.28 -3.39
N ARG A 83 5.68 11.60 -3.25
CA ARG A 83 5.34 12.37 -2.04
C ARG A 83 4.65 13.66 -2.46
N LEU A 84 3.84 14.23 -1.58
CA LEU A 84 3.34 15.59 -1.79
C LEU A 84 4.52 16.57 -1.75
N ILE A 85 4.46 17.63 -2.54
CA ILE A 85 5.39 18.75 -2.37
C ILE A 85 5.29 19.28 -0.95
N GLU A 86 6.43 19.73 -0.39
CA GLU A 86 6.55 20.14 1.02
C GLU A 86 5.42 21.10 1.45
N LYS A 87 5.10 22.10 0.63
CA LYS A 87 4.03 23.06 0.92
C LYS A 87 2.67 22.37 1.16
N GLN A 88 2.25 21.48 0.26
CA GLN A 88 0.97 20.77 0.37
C GLN A 88 0.98 19.77 1.53
N GLN A 89 2.13 19.14 1.81
CA GLN A 89 2.27 18.25 2.95
C GLN A 89 2.13 18.99 4.29
N ILE A 90 2.77 20.16 4.43
CA ILE A 90 2.68 20.99 5.64
C ILE A 90 1.26 21.52 5.83
N GLU A 91 0.63 22.01 4.76
CA GLU A 91 -0.71 22.59 4.79
C GLU A 91 -1.79 21.57 5.15
N THR A 92 -1.69 20.35 4.61
CA THR A 92 -2.73 19.32 4.78
C THR A 92 -2.41 18.30 5.88
N GLY A 93 -1.14 18.19 6.29
CA GLY A 93 -0.64 17.12 7.16
C GLY A 93 -0.67 15.72 6.53
N LEU A 94 -0.96 15.59 5.23
CA LEU A 94 -1.19 14.28 4.60
C LEU A 94 0.12 13.55 4.31
N ASN A 95 0.18 12.30 4.74
CA ASN A 95 1.18 11.33 4.37
C ASN A 95 0.47 10.18 3.65
N PHE A 96 1.04 9.70 2.55
CA PHE A 96 0.42 8.62 1.80
C PHE A 96 1.45 7.61 1.27
N ASN A 97 0.97 6.41 1.00
CA ASN A 97 1.69 5.45 0.18
C ASN A 97 0.70 4.61 -0.64
N ILE A 98 1.16 4.06 -1.76
CA ILE A 98 0.31 3.26 -2.64
C ILE A 98 1.01 1.95 -3.01
N SER A 99 0.21 0.91 -3.18
CA SER A 99 0.64 -0.32 -3.85
C SER A 99 -0.50 -0.87 -4.69
N HIS A 100 -0.18 -1.57 -5.76
CA HIS A 100 -1.20 -2.26 -6.55
C HIS A 100 -0.69 -3.62 -6.98
N SER A 101 -1.57 -4.60 -6.99
CA SER A 101 -1.29 -5.93 -7.50
C SER A 101 -2.51 -6.46 -8.21
N LYS A 102 -2.32 -6.88 -9.46
CA LYS A 102 -3.39 -7.37 -10.34
C LYS A 102 -4.57 -6.39 -10.39
N GLU A 103 -5.66 -6.73 -9.72
CA GLU A 103 -6.97 -6.10 -9.79
C GLU A 103 -7.21 -5.08 -8.68
N HIS A 104 -6.26 -4.90 -7.76
CA HIS A 104 -6.43 -4.02 -6.62
C HIS A 104 -5.35 -2.97 -6.54
N LEU A 105 -5.79 -1.74 -6.22
CA LEU A 105 -4.97 -0.64 -5.73
C LEU A 105 -5.29 -0.43 -4.26
N LEU A 106 -4.27 -0.35 -3.42
CA LEU A 106 -4.38 0.03 -2.03
C LEU A 106 -3.65 1.35 -1.80
N ILE A 107 -4.36 2.34 -1.26
CA ILE A 107 -3.82 3.66 -0.92
C ILE A 107 -3.91 3.81 0.60
N ALA A 108 -2.77 3.92 1.25
CA ALA A 108 -2.70 4.27 2.67
C ALA A 108 -2.59 5.79 2.82
N VAL A 109 -3.42 6.39 3.68
CA VAL A 109 -3.40 7.82 4.01
C VAL A 109 -3.37 7.97 5.52
N CYS A 110 -2.49 8.85 6.01
CA CYS A 110 -2.45 9.24 7.42
C CYS A 110 -2.30 10.76 7.50
N GLN A 111 -3.25 11.42 8.17
CA GLN A 111 -3.22 12.87 8.36
C GLN A 111 -2.62 13.20 9.73
N ARG A 112 -1.48 13.90 9.72
CA ARG A 112 -0.81 14.36 10.93
C ARG A 112 -0.11 15.69 10.67
N GLU A 113 -0.53 16.71 11.40
CA GLU A 113 0.09 18.04 11.34
C GLU A 113 1.57 18.01 11.75
N GLY A 114 2.36 18.86 11.09
CA GLY A 114 3.72 19.21 11.50
C GLY A 114 4.83 18.23 11.10
N LYS A 115 4.68 16.92 11.33
CA LYS A 115 5.76 15.94 11.07
C LYS A 115 5.39 14.94 9.99
N SER A 116 6.25 14.83 8.96
CA SER A 116 6.15 13.77 7.96
C SER A 116 6.37 12.39 8.62
N LEU A 117 5.48 11.46 8.30
CA LEU A 117 5.51 10.08 8.77
C LEU A 117 6.13 9.17 7.73
N GLN A 118 6.83 8.14 8.20
CA GLN A 118 7.32 7.07 7.36
C GLN A 118 6.20 6.05 7.18
N LEU A 119 5.36 6.27 6.17
CA LEU A 119 4.26 5.37 5.82
C LEU A 119 4.59 4.56 4.56
N GLY A 120 4.36 3.26 4.64
CA GLY A 120 4.48 2.32 3.54
C GLY A 120 3.33 1.32 3.55
N VAL A 121 2.84 0.97 2.37
CA VAL A 121 1.81 -0.04 2.17
C VAL A 121 2.22 -0.94 1.02
N ASP A 122 1.92 -2.22 1.13
CA ASP A 122 2.05 -3.16 0.04
C ASP A 122 0.85 -4.10 -0.04
N ILE A 123 0.45 -4.49 -1.25
CA ILE A 123 -0.62 -5.45 -1.51
C ILE A 123 -0.12 -6.47 -2.51
N GLU A 124 -0.33 -7.75 -2.22
CA GLU A 124 0.20 -8.86 -2.99
C GLU A 124 -0.87 -9.87 -3.36
N HIS A 125 -0.78 -10.35 -4.61
CA HIS A 125 -1.60 -11.42 -5.14
C HIS A 125 -0.80 -12.72 -5.10
N ALA A 126 -1.24 -13.67 -4.29
CA ALA A 126 -0.58 -14.96 -4.13
C ALA A 126 -0.80 -15.83 -5.36
N ARG A 127 0.22 -15.85 -6.23
CA ARG A 127 0.23 -16.68 -7.44
C ARG A 127 0.86 -18.03 -7.15
N SER A 128 0.12 -19.09 -7.45
CA SER A 128 0.60 -20.47 -7.34
C SER A 128 1.83 -20.75 -8.22
N SER A 129 1.98 -20.04 -9.35
CA SER A 129 3.10 -20.20 -10.27
C SER A 129 4.41 -19.53 -9.83
N THR A 130 4.40 -18.76 -8.73
CA THR A 130 5.62 -18.09 -8.23
C THR A 130 6.60 -19.11 -7.64
N ASN A 131 7.84 -19.08 -8.13
CA ASN A 131 8.96 -19.87 -7.59
C ASN A 131 9.48 -19.23 -6.28
N ILE A 132 8.76 -19.49 -5.20
CA ILE A 132 9.06 -18.92 -3.87
C ILE A 132 10.42 -19.40 -3.32
N ASP A 133 10.84 -20.62 -3.64
CA ASP A 133 12.09 -21.20 -3.12
C ASP A 133 13.32 -20.41 -3.54
N SER A 134 13.35 -19.93 -4.79
CA SER A 134 14.45 -19.11 -5.29
C SER A 134 14.46 -17.73 -4.62
N ILE A 135 13.29 -17.11 -4.51
CA ILE A 135 13.15 -15.74 -4.00
C ILE A 135 13.47 -15.69 -2.51
N MET A 136 12.89 -16.59 -1.70
CA MET A 136 13.09 -16.59 -0.25
C MET A 136 14.56 -16.79 0.13
N LYS A 137 15.31 -17.62 -0.60
CA LYS A 137 16.75 -17.84 -0.35
C LYS A 137 17.63 -16.63 -0.65
N HIS A 138 17.20 -15.76 -1.56
CA HIS A 138 17.97 -14.57 -1.95
C HIS A 138 17.63 -13.35 -1.11
N TYR A 139 16.37 -13.21 -0.68
CA TYR A 139 15.87 -11.97 -0.09
C TYR A 139 15.52 -12.08 1.38
N PHE A 140 15.28 -13.26 1.95
CA PHE A 140 14.89 -13.37 3.35
C PHE A 140 16.10 -13.57 4.27
N SER A 141 15.97 -13.07 5.50
CA SER A 141 16.96 -13.29 6.54
C SER A 141 17.08 -14.77 6.90
N ASP A 142 18.19 -15.14 7.51
CA ASP A 142 18.42 -16.54 7.92
C ASP A 142 17.41 -17.01 8.96
N THR A 143 16.95 -16.10 9.83
CA THR A 143 15.89 -16.36 10.81
C THR A 143 14.57 -16.65 10.12
N GLU A 144 14.10 -15.78 9.21
CA GLU A 144 12.85 -15.97 8.47
C GLU A 144 12.89 -17.25 7.62
N LEU A 145 14.02 -17.53 6.98
CA LEU A 145 14.20 -18.74 6.18
C LEU A 145 14.13 -20.00 7.06
N THR A 146 14.77 -19.97 8.23
CA THR A 146 14.74 -21.08 9.19
C THR A 146 13.31 -21.35 9.67
N ASP A 147 12.53 -20.31 9.95
CA ASP A 147 11.16 -20.47 10.40
C ASP A 147 10.22 -20.92 9.28
N LEU A 148 10.37 -20.39 8.06
CA LEU A 148 9.66 -20.86 6.88
C LEU A 148 9.87 -22.36 6.64
N LEU A 149 11.12 -22.84 6.71
CA LEU A 149 11.44 -24.23 6.41
C LEU A 149 10.87 -25.23 7.42
N LYS A 150 10.39 -24.78 8.58
CA LYS A 150 9.67 -25.63 9.56
C LYS A 150 8.20 -25.86 9.18
N LEU A 151 7.62 -24.99 8.35
CA LEU A 151 6.23 -25.07 7.93
C LEU A 151 6.03 -26.12 6.83
N ASN A 152 4.80 -26.57 6.63
CA ASN A 152 4.48 -27.41 5.46
C ASN A 152 4.52 -26.59 4.15
N LYS A 153 4.44 -27.23 2.99
CA LYS A 153 4.63 -26.54 1.69
C LYS A 153 3.58 -25.50 1.35
N GLU A 154 2.35 -25.66 1.84
CA GLU A 154 1.26 -24.72 1.65
C GLU A 154 1.43 -23.50 2.57
N GLU A 155 1.67 -23.75 3.86
CA GLU A 155 1.97 -22.71 4.85
C GLU A 155 3.25 -21.91 4.51
N GLN A 156 4.27 -22.57 3.95
CA GLN A 156 5.47 -21.91 3.43
C GLN A 156 5.13 -20.84 2.38
N ARG A 157 4.18 -21.15 1.50
CA ARG A 157 3.76 -20.24 0.44
C ARG A 157 2.98 -19.07 1.00
N GLU A 158 2.05 -19.33 1.91
CA GLU A 158 1.30 -18.27 2.57
C GLU A 158 2.23 -17.31 3.32
N ARG A 159 3.09 -17.87 4.19
CA ARG A 159 4.08 -17.08 4.94
C ARG A 159 5.08 -16.36 4.04
N PHE A 160 5.43 -16.92 2.88
CA PHE A 160 6.27 -16.23 1.90
C PHE A 160 5.63 -14.91 1.43
N PHE A 161 4.37 -14.94 1.02
CA PHE A 161 3.70 -13.73 0.54
C PHE A 161 3.43 -12.74 1.68
N ASP A 162 3.18 -13.22 2.90
CA ASP A 162 3.07 -12.37 4.10
C ASP A 162 4.37 -11.58 4.34
N LEU A 163 5.50 -12.30 4.36
CA LEU A 163 6.83 -11.73 4.53
C LEU A 163 7.19 -10.78 3.38
N TRP A 164 6.83 -11.14 2.15
CA TRP A 164 7.09 -10.31 0.98
C TRP A 164 6.35 -8.96 1.10
N ALA A 165 5.05 -8.99 1.41
CA ALA A 165 4.26 -7.78 1.61
C ALA A 165 4.83 -6.91 2.75
N LEU A 166 5.15 -7.53 3.90
CA LEU A 166 5.77 -6.83 5.03
C LEU A 166 7.09 -6.15 4.64
N LYS A 167 7.99 -6.87 3.96
CA LYS A 167 9.29 -6.37 3.50
C LYS A 167 9.13 -5.19 2.53
N GLU A 168 8.26 -5.31 1.54
CA GLU A 168 7.99 -4.24 0.57
C GLU A 168 7.33 -3.02 1.25
N SER A 169 6.39 -3.24 2.19
CA SER A 169 5.77 -2.13 2.93
C SER A 169 6.81 -1.37 3.76
N TYR A 170 7.77 -2.05 4.39
CA TYR A 170 8.85 -1.41 5.15
C TYR A 170 9.83 -0.66 4.24
N ILE A 171 10.26 -1.25 3.13
CA ILE A 171 11.09 -0.54 2.13
C ILE A 171 10.38 0.72 1.65
N LYS A 172 9.09 0.61 1.33
CA LYS A 172 8.28 1.75 0.90
C LYS A 172 8.18 2.79 2.00
N ALA A 173 8.02 2.40 3.26
CA ALA A 173 7.98 3.32 4.40
C ALA A 173 9.28 4.13 4.53
N THR A 174 10.43 3.46 4.49
CA THR A 174 11.75 4.11 4.57
C THR A 174 12.07 4.97 3.35
N GLY A 175 11.55 4.61 2.17
CA GLY A 175 11.80 5.31 0.90
C GLY A 175 13.19 5.06 0.31
N LYS A 176 13.99 4.16 0.89
CA LYS A 176 15.34 3.81 0.43
C LYS A 176 15.34 2.83 -0.76
N GLY A 177 14.19 2.25 -1.08
CA GLY A 177 14.07 1.20 -2.12
C GLY A 177 14.94 -0.02 -1.81
N LEU A 178 15.27 -0.81 -2.83
CA LEU A 178 16.14 -2.00 -2.73
C LEU A 178 17.62 -1.68 -2.41
N ALA A 179 17.96 -0.43 -2.07
CA ALA A 179 19.28 -0.11 -1.53
C ALA A 179 19.49 -0.73 -0.14
N THR A 180 18.40 -0.92 0.61
CA THR A 180 18.40 -1.73 1.83
C THR A 180 18.31 -3.19 1.45
N SER A 181 19.29 -4.01 1.89
CA SER A 181 19.24 -5.45 1.68
C SER A 181 18.05 -6.05 2.39
N LEU A 182 17.19 -6.79 1.69
CA LEU A 182 16.04 -7.47 2.29
C LEU A 182 16.42 -8.52 3.34
N ARG A 183 17.68 -8.96 3.36
CA ARG A 183 18.23 -9.88 4.37
C ARG A 183 18.70 -9.18 5.65
N SER A 184 18.83 -7.85 5.64
CA SER A 184 19.32 -7.05 6.78
C SER A 184 18.28 -6.78 7.87
N PHE A 185 17.06 -7.29 7.70
CA PHE A 185 16.01 -7.18 8.70
C PHE A 185 15.07 -8.38 8.59
N SER A 186 14.38 -8.67 9.68
CA SER A 186 13.49 -9.81 9.81
C SER A 186 12.17 -9.42 10.47
N PHE A 187 11.11 -10.15 10.13
CA PHE A 187 9.83 -10.04 10.82
C PHE A 187 9.60 -11.21 11.76
N ASP A 188 9.05 -10.92 12.94
CA ASP A 188 8.64 -11.89 13.94
C ASP A 188 7.12 -11.91 14.08
N PHE A 189 6.56 -13.12 14.18
CA PHE A 189 5.13 -13.39 14.27
C PHE A 189 4.76 -14.03 15.63
N SER A 190 5.66 -14.04 16.61
CA SER A 190 5.42 -14.66 17.91
C SER A 190 4.28 -14.00 18.72
N ASN A 191 4.02 -12.70 18.48
CA ASN A 191 3.07 -11.89 19.23
C ASN A 191 1.86 -11.45 18.40
N LEU A 192 1.49 -12.21 17.37
CA LEU A 192 0.36 -11.86 16.52
C LEU A 192 -0.93 -11.75 17.33
N THR A 193 -1.63 -10.64 17.11
CA THR A 193 -3.01 -10.46 17.57
C THR A 193 -3.89 -10.30 16.36
N GLU A 194 -4.77 -11.27 16.14
CA GLU A 194 -5.78 -11.23 15.08
C GLU A 194 -6.96 -10.35 15.53
N GLN A 195 -7.41 -9.51 14.61
CA GLN A 195 -8.59 -8.67 14.75
C GLN A 195 -9.32 -8.67 13.41
N THR A 196 -10.65 -8.54 13.42
CA THR A 196 -11.39 -8.25 12.21
C THR A 196 -11.61 -6.75 12.10
N LEU A 197 -11.38 -6.21 10.90
CA LEU A 197 -11.79 -4.84 10.59
C LEU A 197 -13.05 -4.88 9.74
N PRO A 198 -14.13 -4.18 10.16
CA PRO A 198 -15.27 -3.99 9.30
C PRO A 198 -14.86 -3.09 8.14
N ILE A 199 -15.39 -3.38 6.96
CA ILE A 199 -15.24 -2.50 5.82
C ILE A 199 -16.39 -1.50 5.89
N HIS A 200 -16.09 -0.22 6.16
CA HIS A 200 -17.13 0.78 6.37
C HIS A 200 -17.92 1.02 5.09
N ALA A 201 -19.12 0.46 5.05
CA ALA A 201 -19.94 0.38 3.87
C ALA A 201 -20.73 1.66 3.52
N LEU A 202 -20.51 2.77 4.23
CA LEU A 202 -21.14 4.06 3.88
C LEU A 202 -20.75 4.53 2.46
N ASP A 203 -19.65 4.00 1.90
CA ASP A 203 -19.22 4.16 0.50
C ASP A 203 -19.44 2.89 -0.38
N PHE A 204 -19.98 1.80 0.18
CA PHE A 204 -20.31 0.56 -0.55
C PHE A 204 -21.63 0.74 -1.29
N GLN A 205 -21.53 1.27 -2.50
CA GLN A 205 -22.63 1.26 -3.45
C GLN A 205 -22.96 -0.19 -3.85
N PRO A 206 -24.22 -0.55 -4.16
CA PRO A 206 -24.61 -1.91 -4.54
C PRO A 206 -23.79 -2.50 -5.70
N ASN A 207 -23.36 -1.65 -6.63
CA ASN A 207 -22.55 -2.03 -7.81
C ASN A 207 -21.07 -2.31 -7.46
N LEU A 208 -20.63 -2.00 -6.24
CA LEU A 208 -19.25 -2.18 -5.82
C LEU A 208 -18.91 -3.65 -5.53
N GLN A 209 -19.92 -4.48 -5.20
CA GLN A 209 -19.73 -5.93 -5.04
C GLN A 209 -19.26 -6.60 -6.33
N ASP A 210 -19.61 -6.02 -7.49
CA ASP A 210 -19.13 -6.48 -8.80
C ASP A 210 -17.70 -5.99 -9.10
N GLU A 211 -17.27 -4.84 -8.54
CA GLU A 211 -15.95 -4.27 -8.74
C GLU A 211 -14.89 -4.83 -7.78
N ILE A 212 -15.27 -5.10 -6.53
CA ILE A 212 -14.39 -5.58 -5.46
C ILE A 212 -15.11 -6.69 -4.69
N ARG A 213 -14.74 -7.94 -4.93
CA ARG A 213 -15.25 -9.09 -4.16
C ARG A 213 -14.56 -9.11 -2.80
N LEU A 214 -15.19 -8.48 -1.81
CA LEU A 214 -14.74 -8.55 -0.42
C LEU A 214 -15.73 -9.37 0.40
N HIS A 215 -15.19 -10.19 1.30
CA HIS A 215 -15.94 -10.64 2.46
C HIS A 215 -16.19 -9.42 3.36
N GLY A 216 -17.35 -9.34 4.03
CA GLY A 216 -17.79 -8.13 4.76
C GLY A 216 -16.85 -7.66 5.88
N GLU A 217 -15.86 -8.48 6.24
CA GLU A 217 -14.79 -8.20 7.20
C GLU A 217 -13.45 -8.69 6.62
N ILE A 218 -12.36 -8.04 7.03
CA ILE A 218 -10.99 -8.46 6.70
C ILE A 218 -10.23 -8.85 7.97
N SER A 219 -9.41 -9.90 7.89
CA SER A 219 -8.53 -10.30 8.99
C SER A 219 -7.28 -9.42 9.00
N ILE A 220 -6.89 -8.99 10.20
CA ILE A 220 -5.78 -8.10 10.44
C ILE A 220 -4.94 -8.67 11.57
N TYR A 221 -3.64 -8.78 11.31
CA TYR A 221 -2.66 -9.33 12.22
C TYR A 221 -1.70 -8.22 12.63
N SER A 222 -1.93 -7.71 13.84
CA SER A 222 -1.06 -6.74 14.51
C SER A 222 -0.01 -7.46 15.37
N GLY A 223 0.97 -6.73 15.91
CA GLY A 223 2.02 -7.33 16.75
C GLY A 223 3.12 -8.02 15.96
N VAL A 224 3.22 -7.76 14.65
CA VAL A 224 4.36 -8.19 13.84
C VAL A 224 5.60 -7.41 14.29
N GLY A 225 6.56 -8.11 14.88
CA GLY A 225 7.84 -7.53 15.28
C GLY A 225 8.71 -7.27 14.05
N LEU A 226 9.46 -6.17 14.05
CA LEU A 226 10.47 -5.87 13.04
C LEU A 226 11.82 -5.74 13.75
N ASP A 227 12.74 -6.64 13.42
CA ASP A 227 14.13 -6.58 13.88
C ASP A 227 15.01 -6.06 12.74
N VAL A 228 15.66 -4.92 12.97
CA VAL A 228 16.54 -4.26 12.00
C VAL A 228 17.97 -4.40 12.50
N THR A 229 18.79 -5.21 11.82
CA THR A 229 20.14 -5.55 12.30
C THR A 229 21.11 -4.37 12.23
N GLU A 230 20.83 -3.38 11.38
CA GLU A 230 21.59 -2.14 11.26
C GLU A 230 20.82 -0.99 11.92
N GLN A 231 20.96 -0.84 13.24
CA GLN A 231 20.50 0.34 13.98
C GLN A 231 21.28 1.58 13.51
N THR A 232 20.77 2.28 12.49
CA THR A 232 21.30 3.59 12.08
C THR A 232 20.54 4.76 12.69
N ASP A 233 19.37 4.53 13.31
CA ASP A 233 18.67 5.53 14.12
C ASP A 233 17.84 4.85 15.20
N SER A 234 18.23 5.05 16.46
CA SER A 234 17.54 4.57 17.67
C SER A 234 16.22 5.30 17.98
N SER A 235 15.57 5.91 16.97
CA SER A 235 14.47 6.87 17.18
C SER A 235 13.15 6.55 16.47
N THR A 236 13.08 5.45 15.71
CA THR A 236 11.88 5.09 14.97
C THR A 236 11.27 3.81 15.51
N ASP A 237 10.28 3.95 16.40
CA ASP A 237 9.37 2.85 16.74
C ASP A 237 8.60 2.47 15.48
N TRP A 238 8.97 1.33 14.88
CA TRP A 238 8.30 0.77 13.72
C TRP A 238 7.11 -0.05 14.15
N GLN A 239 6.00 0.14 13.44
CA GLN A 239 4.78 -0.61 13.63
C GLN A 239 4.41 -1.25 12.31
N CYS A 240 4.24 -2.57 12.33
CA CYS A 240 3.91 -3.35 11.16
C CYS A 240 2.62 -4.13 11.40
N CYS A 241 1.78 -4.16 10.38
CA CYS A 241 0.53 -4.87 10.40
C CYS A 241 0.37 -5.62 9.08
N LEU A 242 -0.07 -6.87 9.17
CA LEU A 242 -0.44 -7.68 8.03
C LEU A 242 -1.97 -7.73 7.95
N GLY A 243 -2.52 -7.79 6.75
CA GLY A 243 -3.95 -7.95 6.53
C GLY A 243 -4.21 -8.91 5.38
N GLN A 244 -5.36 -9.58 5.45
CA GLN A 244 -5.81 -10.52 4.44
C GLN A 244 -7.20 -10.08 3.93
N LEU A 245 -7.27 -9.78 2.63
CA LEU A 245 -8.53 -9.39 1.98
C LEU A 245 -9.36 -10.64 1.64
N ASP A 246 -8.70 -11.67 1.13
CA ASP A 246 -9.25 -12.98 0.82
C ASP A 246 -8.11 -14.03 0.75
N GLU A 247 -8.40 -15.23 0.27
CA GLU A 247 -7.41 -16.30 0.10
C GLU A 247 -6.26 -15.94 -0.85
N GLN A 248 -6.48 -15.01 -1.79
CA GLN A 248 -5.52 -14.64 -2.83
C GLN A 248 -4.76 -13.35 -2.52
N TYR A 249 -5.38 -12.42 -1.80
CA TYR A 249 -4.83 -11.10 -1.55
C TYR A 249 -4.53 -10.87 -0.09
N ARG A 250 -3.31 -10.39 0.14
CA ARG A 250 -2.85 -9.88 1.43
C ARG A 250 -2.19 -8.54 1.25
N PHE A 251 -2.07 -7.80 2.34
CA PHE A 251 -1.40 -6.52 2.35
C PHE A 251 -0.63 -6.34 3.63
N ALA A 252 0.30 -5.40 3.63
CA ALA A 252 1.01 -4.97 4.82
C ALA A 252 1.07 -3.46 4.90
N VAL A 253 1.03 -2.94 6.12
CA VAL A 253 1.19 -1.53 6.44
C VAL A 253 2.35 -1.39 7.40
N THR A 254 3.28 -0.50 7.08
CA THR A 254 4.38 -0.13 7.96
C THR A 254 4.35 1.36 8.26
N LEU A 255 4.35 1.71 9.54
CA LEU A 255 4.39 3.08 10.03
C LEU A 255 5.60 3.28 10.95
N GLY A 256 6.38 4.32 10.67
CA GLY A 256 7.49 4.77 11.51
C GLY A 256 7.29 6.20 12.01
N GLY A 257 7.81 6.50 13.20
CA GLY A 257 7.80 7.85 13.80
C GLY A 257 6.52 8.18 14.58
N ALA A 258 5.77 7.16 14.97
CA ALA A 258 4.58 7.25 15.81
C ALA A 258 4.84 6.63 17.20
N SER A 259 4.53 7.39 18.26
CA SER A 259 4.70 6.95 19.65
C SER A 259 3.50 6.19 20.21
N LEU A 260 2.39 6.15 19.47
CA LEU A 260 1.17 5.43 19.83
C LEU A 260 0.89 4.39 18.75
N LEU A 261 0.24 3.29 19.15
CA LEU A 261 -0.17 2.22 18.25
C LEU A 261 -1.05 2.78 17.12
N MET A 262 -0.77 2.38 15.87
CA MET A 262 -1.57 2.77 14.73
C MET A 262 -2.91 2.06 14.77
N GLN A 263 -3.93 2.80 14.36
CA GLN A 263 -5.25 2.26 14.08
C GLN A 263 -5.43 2.21 12.56
N LEU A 264 -5.96 1.10 12.04
CA LEU A 264 -6.29 0.97 10.63
C LEU A 264 -7.80 1.14 10.44
N GLU A 265 -8.20 1.85 9.39
CA GLU A 265 -9.58 1.93 8.92
C GLU A 265 -9.62 1.51 7.45
N MET A 266 -10.47 0.56 7.09
CA MET A 266 -10.63 0.12 5.70
C MET A 266 -11.79 0.83 5.02
N ARG A 267 -11.53 1.36 3.83
CA ARG A 267 -12.45 2.11 2.97
C ARG A 267 -12.38 1.55 1.56
N THR A 268 -13.45 1.75 0.80
CA THR A 268 -13.44 1.42 -0.63
C THR A 268 -13.73 2.64 -1.48
N PHE A 269 -13.22 2.64 -2.71
CA PHE A 269 -13.46 3.73 -3.66
C PHE A 269 -13.91 3.16 -5.01
N SER A 270 -15.15 3.49 -5.41
CA SER A 270 -15.68 3.10 -6.72
C SER A 270 -15.05 3.88 -7.86
N SER A 271 -14.82 3.20 -8.98
CA SER A 271 -14.39 3.83 -10.23
C SER A 271 -15.38 4.90 -10.71
N SER A 272 -16.66 4.77 -10.38
CA SER A 272 -17.73 5.70 -10.76
C SER A 272 -17.54 7.11 -10.18
N HIS A 273 -16.95 7.24 -8.99
CA HIS A 273 -16.67 8.54 -8.36
C HIS A 273 -15.46 9.27 -8.95
N LEU A 274 -14.76 8.65 -9.90
CA LEU A 274 -13.72 9.34 -10.65
C LEU A 274 -14.32 10.38 -11.59
N PHE A 275 -15.59 10.30 -12.02
CA PHE A 275 -16.15 11.18 -13.05
C PHE A 275 -17.13 12.20 -12.48
#